data_AF-A0A0C1MXS8-F1
#
_entry.id   AF-A0A0C1MXS8-F1
#
_cell.length_a   1.000
_cell.length_b   1.000
_cell.length_c   1.000
_cell.angle_alpha   90.00
_cell.angle_beta   90.00
_cell.angle_gamma   90.00
#
_symmetry.space_group_name_H-M   'P 1'
#
loop_
_entity.id
_entity.type
_entity.pdbx_description
1 polymer ?
#
loop_
_entity_poly.entity_id
_entity_poly.type
_entity_poly.pdbx_seq_one_letter_code
_entity_poly.pdbx_strand_id
1 'polypeptide(L)'
;MTSGLYLYGIFPQAISDNVILEGIDKQIVQNYSIEGFNFLYSEAKQAKYLASRRNLLCHEKVLEEAMNLGFRTHLPLRFGLVVKTWDTVNEQLLVPYKEELEALFQKLDGHREVSVKVLWNSQEEIQALLESNPELREKRDAMEGKTLKMEEVIEIGQMIEKGLEARKEAIIQAFQDELNGLAEE
;
A
#
# COMPACT_ATOMS: atom_id res chain seq x y z
N MET A 1 -2.88 11.52 34.18
CA MET A 1 -3.43 11.00 32.90
C MET A 1 -2.25 10.40 32.16
N THR A 2 -2.14 9.08 32.12
CA THR A 2 -1.00 8.44 31.45
C THR A 2 -1.25 8.53 29.94
N SER A 3 -0.67 9.55 29.31
CA SER A 3 -0.65 9.68 27.85
C SER A 3 0.11 8.49 27.27
N GLY A 4 -0.46 7.88 26.22
CA GLY A 4 0.25 6.86 25.46
C GLY A 4 1.25 7.49 24.50
N LEU A 5 1.96 6.67 23.75
CA LEU A 5 2.85 7.06 22.68
C LEU A 5 2.23 6.55 21.38
N TYR A 6 1.90 7.46 20.46
CA TYR A 6 1.46 7.10 19.12
C TYR A 6 2.70 6.90 18.24
N LEU A 7 2.85 5.72 17.62
CA LEU A 7 4.02 5.40 16.81
C LEU A 7 3.70 5.56 15.31
N TYR A 8 4.57 6.25 14.58
CA TYR A 8 4.44 6.47 13.13
C TYR A 8 5.27 5.47 12.33
N GLY A 9 6.54 5.30 12.68
CA GLY A 9 7.47 4.47 11.92
C GLY A 9 8.79 4.26 12.66
N ILE A 10 9.55 3.29 12.15
CA ILE A 10 10.86 2.90 12.68
C ILE A 10 11.93 3.21 11.63
N PHE A 11 13.05 3.78 12.05
CA PHE A 11 14.14 4.23 11.21
C PHE A 11 15.47 3.63 11.70
N PRO A 12 16.37 3.22 10.80
CA PRO A 12 17.71 2.76 11.16
C PRO A 12 18.65 3.93 11.51
N GLN A 13 18.33 5.15 11.07
CA GLN A 13 19.12 6.35 11.34
C GLN A 13 18.39 7.30 12.29
N ALA A 14 19.16 7.98 13.14
CA ALA A 14 18.61 8.96 14.08
C ALA A 14 18.13 10.21 13.34
N ILE A 15 16.88 10.59 13.62
CA ILE A 15 16.29 11.80 13.08
C ILE A 15 16.73 12.96 13.97
N SER A 16 17.24 14.03 13.35
CA SER A 16 17.75 15.19 14.08
C SER A 16 16.63 15.87 14.88
N ASP A 17 16.90 16.22 16.13
CA ASP A 17 15.96 16.93 17.01
C ASP A 17 15.55 18.33 16.50
N ASN A 18 16.28 18.87 15.52
CA ASN A 18 15.95 20.15 14.88
C ASN A 18 14.78 20.03 13.91
N VAL A 19 14.33 18.81 13.60
CA VAL A 19 13.19 18.54 12.73
C VAL A 19 11.91 18.70 13.53
N ILE A 20 11.18 19.78 13.28
CA ILE A 20 9.88 20.02 13.91
C ILE A 20 8.78 19.53 12.96
N LEU A 21 8.17 18.40 13.32
CA LEU A 21 7.04 17.82 12.59
C LEU A 21 5.78 17.91 13.46
N GLU A 22 4.66 18.25 12.83
CA GLU A 22 3.33 18.22 13.46
C GLU A 22 2.61 16.95 13.03
N GLY A 23 2.22 16.13 14.01
CA GLY A 23 1.51 14.87 13.81
C GLY A 23 0.04 14.94 14.22
N ILE A 24 -0.50 13.78 14.57
CA ILE A 24 -1.91 13.61 14.93
C ILE A 24 -2.27 14.49 16.14
N ASP A 25 -3.48 15.06 16.12
CA ASP A 25 -3.98 16.00 17.13
C ASP A 25 -3.07 17.23 17.37
N LYS A 26 -2.32 17.63 16.33
CA LYS A 26 -1.34 18.71 16.35
C LYS A 26 -0.26 18.52 17.41
N GLN A 27 0.13 17.27 17.65
CA GLN A 27 1.20 16.95 18.59
C GLN A 27 2.53 17.02 17.87
N ILE A 28 3.53 17.55 18.56
CA ILE A 28 4.90 17.59 18.04
C ILE A 28 5.39 16.14 17.98
N VAL A 29 5.87 15.75 16.80
CA VAL A 29 6.51 14.44 16.62
C VAL A 29 7.94 14.54 17.13
N GLN A 30 8.34 13.52 17.86
CA GLN A 30 9.63 13.37 18.49
C GLN A 30 10.29 12.09 18.01
N ASN A 31 11.60 12.00 18.20
CA ASN A 31 12.37 10.79 17.97
C ASN A 31 12.73 10.14 19.30
N TYR A 32 12.68 8.81 19.36
CA TYR A 32 13.20 8.04 20.48
C TYR A 32 14.08 6.89 19.99
N SER A 33 15.30 6.79 20.52
CA SER A 33 16.27 5.78 20.10
C SER A 33 16.35 4.63 21.10
N ILE A 34 16.22 3.39 20.61
CA ILE A 34 16.38 2.16 21.40
C ILE A 34 17.24 1.19 20.59
N GLU A 35 18.37 0.78 21.15
CA GLU A 35 19.26 -0.24 20.55
C GLU A 35 19.63 0.01 19.06
N GLY A 36 19.76 1.28 18.65
CA GLY A 36 20.09 1.65 17.27
C GLY A 36 18.89 1.88 16.35
N PHE A 37 17.68 1.54 16.78
CA PHE A 37 16.44 1.87 16.09
C PHE A 37 15.86 3.18 16.58
N ASN A 38 15.27 3.94 15.68
CA ASN A 38 14.74 5.27 15.94
C ASN A 38 13.25 5.29 15.64
N PHE A 39 12.45 5.64 16.64
CA PHE A 39 11.00 5.63 16.57
C PHE A 39 10.50 7.06 16.44
N LEU A 40 9.81 7.37 15.33
CA LEU A 40 9.01 8.58 15.28
C LEU A 40 7.72 8.36 16.05
N TYR A 41 7.47 9.21 17.03
CA TYR A 41 6.30 9.13 17.89
C TYR A 41 5.78 10.51 18.28
N SER A 42 4.55 10.56 18.80
CA SER A 42 4.03 11.75 19.48
C SER A 42 3.21 11.35 20.69
N GLU A 43 3.02 12.25 21.65
CA GLU A 43 2.12 11.99 22.77
C GLU A 43 0.70 11.70 22.27
N ALA A 44 0.14 10.57 22.69
CA ALA A 44 -1.22 10.18 22.35
C ALA A 44 -2.21 10.81 23.33
N LYS A 45 -3.18 11.55 22.80
CA LYS A 45 -4.32 12.09 23.57
C LYS A 45 -5.43 11.08 23.77
N GLN A 46 -5.40 9.98 23.02
CA GLN A 46 -6.42 8.95 23.00
C GLN A 46 -5.77 7.57 23.08
N ALA A 47 -6.38 6.65 23.82
CA ALA A 47 -5.91 5.26 23.86
C ALA A 47 -6.16 4.51 22.55
N LYS A 48 -7.13 4.95 21.75
CA LYS A 48 -7.47 4.39 20.44
C LYS A 48 -7.84 5.51 19.49
N TYR A 49 -7.30 5.46 18.28
CA TYR A 49 -7.57 6.43 17.22
C TYR A 49 -8.51 5.84 16.18
N LEU A 50 -9.58 6.57 15.84
CA LEU A 50 -10.42 6.24 14.70
C LEU A 50 -9.67 6.51 13.39
N ALA A 51 -9.75 5.57 12.45
CA ALA A 51 -9.17 5.63 11.11
C ALA A 51 -9.97 6.59 10.19
N SER A 52 -10.10 7.85 10.61
CA SER A 52 -10.67 8.89 9.77
C SER A 52 -9.69 9.28 8.66
N ARG A 53 -10.20 9.70 7.50
CA ARG A 53 -9.39 10.20 6.38
C ARG A 53 -8.36 11.25 6.83
N ARG A 54 -8.78 12.18 7.69
CA ARG A 54 -7.90 13.22 8.24
C ARG A 54 -6.72 12.63 9.01
N ASN A 55 -6.97 11.66 9.89
CA ASN A 55 -5.92 11.09 10.72
C ASN A 55 -4.98 10.18 9.89
N LEU A 56 -5.53 9.44 8.93
CA LEU A 56 -4.73 8.61 8.01
C LEU A 56 -3.76 9.46 7.20
N LEU A 57 -4.26 10.53 6.56
CA LEU A 57 -3.41 11.47 5.81
C LEU A 57 -2.39 12.16 6.71
N CYS A 58 -2.75 12.49 7.96
CA CYS A 58 -1.82 13.09 8.91
C CYS A 58 -0.69 12.13 9.28
N HIS A 59 -1.01 10.84 9.49
CA HIS A 59 -0.02 9.81 9.76
C HIS A 59 0.95 9.65 8.58
N GLU A 60 0.41 9.52 7.38
CA GLU A 60 1.20 9.38 6.14
C GLU A 60 2.11 10.59 5.92
N LYS A 61 1.57 11.81 6.09
CA LYS A 61 2.33 13.05 5.94
C LYS A 61 3.55 13.12 6.86
N VAL A 62 3.47 12.64 8.10
CA VAL A 62 4.63 12.63 9.01
C VAL A 62 5.78 11.81 8.44
N LEU A 63 5.46 10.66 7.84
CA LEU A 63 6.46 9.79 7.22
C LEU A 63 7.02 10.40 5.94
N GLU A 64 6.15 10.97 5.07
CA GLU A 64 6.58 11.67 3.86
C GLU A 64 7.53 12.84 4.14
N GLU A 65 7.24 13.65 5.17
CA GLU A 65 8.10 14.76 5.55
C GLU A 65 9.46 14.26 6.09
N ALA A 66 9.49 13.16 6.85
CA ALA A 66 10.74 12.53 7.25
C ALA A 66 11.56 12.05 6.04
N MET A 67 10.91 11.46 5.03
CA MET A 67 11.56 11.07 3.78
C MET A 67 12.13 12.27 3.00
N ASN A 68 11.39 13.39 2.95
CA ASN A 68 11.82 14.62 2.29
C ASN A 68 13.08 15.23 2.94
N LEU A 69 13.26 15.01 4.24
CA LEU A 69 14.43 15.44 5.01
C LEU A 69 15.64 14.51 4.84
N GLY A 70 15.50 13.43 4.06
CA GLY A 70 16.57 12.48 3.75
C GLY A 70 16.46 11.13 4.47
N PHE A 71 15.50 10.96 5.39
CA PHE A 71 15.29 9.70 6.11
C PHE A 71 14.42 8.75 5.29
N ARG A 72 14.99 8.20 4.21
CA ARG A 72 14.24 7.43 3.19
C ARG A 72 14.03 5.98 3.60
N THR A 73 15.01 5.36 4.24
CA THR A 73 14.94 3.98 4.74
C THR A 73 14.14 3.95 6.04
N HIS A 74 12.93 3.40 6.01
CA HIS A 74 12.05 3.36 7.18
C HIS A 74 11.01 2.23 7.08
N LEU A 75 10.48 1.80 8.22
CA LEU A 75 9.39 0.85 8.34
C LEU A 75 8.13 1.61 8.79
N PRO A 76 7.17 1.88 7.90
CA PRO A 76 5.91 2.51 8.27
C PRO A 76 5.11 1.59 9.18
N LEU A 77 4.70 2.07 10.35
CA LEU A 77 3.86 1.31 11.28
C LEU A 77 2.39 1.49 10.91
N ARG A 78 1.59 0.45 11.12
CA ARG A 78 0.15 0.53 10.84
C ARG A 78 -0.48 1.66 11.66
N PHE A 79 -1.35 2.43 11.00
CA PHE A 79 -2.12 3.50 11.64
C PHE A 79 -2.80 3.04 12.94
N GLY A 80 -2.70 3.88 13.97
CA GLY A 80 -3.44 3.71 15.22
C GLY A 80 -2.68 2.92 16.30
N LEU A 81 -1.41 2.61 16.07
CA LEU A 81 -0.56 1.95 17.06
C LEU A 81 -0.23 2.90 18.21
N VAL A 82 -0.80 2.62 19.38
CA VAL A 82 -0.53 3.37 20.62
C VAL A 82 0.00 2.42 21.68
N VAL A 83 1.16 2.75 22.23
CA VAL A 83 1.81 2.00 23.32
C VAL A 83 1.82 2.83 24.61
N LYS A 84 1.89 2.18 25.76
CA LYS A 84 1.88 2.90 27.05
C LYS A 84 3.27 3.35 27.48
N THR A 85 4.28 2.51 27.25
CA THR A 85 5.67 2.75 27.65
C THR A 85 6.62 2.18 26.60
N TRP A 86 7.84 2.71 26.56
CA TRP A 86 8.92 2.20 25.71
C TRP A 86 9.34 0.77 26.08
N ASP A 87 9.18 0.36 27.33
CA ASP A 87 9.42 -1.03 27.76
C ASP A 87 8.55 -2.02 26.96
N THR A 88 7.29 -1.65 26.69
CA THR A 88 6.39 -2.48 25.88
C THR A 88 6.90 -2.62 24.43
N VAL A 89 7.44 -1.54 23.86
CA VAL A 89 8.03 -1.57 22.50
C VAL A 89 9.27 -2.46 22.49
N ASN A 90 10.12 -2.34 23.51
CA ASN A 90 11.32 -3.15 23.61
C ASN A 90 11.00 -4.65 23.70
N GLU A 91 10.11 -5.03 24.63
CA GLU A 91 9.76 -6.44 24.88
C GLU A 91 8.94 -7.08 23.75
N GLN A 92 8.02 -6.34 23.13
CA GLN A 92 7.07 -6.91 22.15
C GLN A 92 7.50 -6.75 20.70
N LEU A 93 8.37 -5.78 20.39
CA LEU A 93 8.80 -5.49 19.02
C LEU A 93 10.30 -5.70 18.83
N LEU A 94 11.15 -5.10 19.67
CA LEU A 94 12.60 -5.16 19.42
C LEU A 94 13.19 -6.52 19.79
N VAL A 95 12.99 -7.00 21.01
CA VAL A 95 13.53 -8.30 21.47
C VAL A 95 13.20 -9.46 20.52
N PRO A 96 11.94 -9.63 20.06
CA PRO A 96 11.61 -10.75 19.16
C PRO A 96 12.02 -10.54 17.69
N TYR A 97 12.08 -9.30 17.19
CA TYR A 97 12.22 -9.04 15.74
C TYR A 97 13.46 -8.23 15.35
N LYS A 98 14.40 -8.01 16.26
CA LYS A 98 15.62 -7.21 16.00
C LYS A 98 16.38 -7.65 14.75
N GLU A 99 16.70 -8.94 14.66
CA GLU A 99 17.47 -9.48 13.52
C GLU A 99 16.71 -9.32 12.20
N GLU A 100 15.39 -9.53 12.22
CA GLU A 100 14.52 -9.33 11.05
C GLU A 100 14.45 -7.86 10.63
N LEU A 101 14.40 -6.93 11.60
CA LEU A 101 14.41 -5.49 11.33
C LEU A 101 15.75 -5.03 10.73
N GLU A 102 16.88 -5.51 11.25
CA GLU A 102 18.20 -5.20 10.69
C GLU A 102 18.32 -5.71 9.24
N ALA A 103 17.91 -6.95 8.98
CA ALA A 103 17.90 -7.51 7.64
C ALA A 103 16.96 -6.75 6.69
N LEU A 104 15.78 -6.36 7.18
CA LEU A 104 14.82 -5.56 6.40
C LEU A 104 15.40 -4.19 6.03
N PHE A 105 16.02 -3.47 6.98
CA PHE A 105 16.59 -2.17 6.69
C PHE A 105 17.79 -2.25 5.74
N GLN A 106 18.59 -3.31 5.80
CA GLN A 106 19.65 -3.54 4.82
C GLN A 106 19.10 -3.75 3.41
N LYS A 107 17.99 -4.50 3.28
CA LYS A 107 17.31 -4.68 1.99
C LYS A 107 16.69 -3.38 1.46
N LEU A 108 16.07 -2.59 2.33
CA LEU A 108 15.42 -1.34 1.94
C LEU A 108 16.40 -0.18 1.68
N ASP A 109 17.64 -0.27 2.14
CA ASP A 109 18.58 0.84 2.03
C ASP A 109 18.92 1.18 0.57
N GLY A 110 18.76 2.45 0.20
CA GLY A 110 18.93 2.91 -1.17
C GLY A 110 17.76 2.61 -2.11
N HIS A 111 16.76 1.84 -1.67
CA HIS A 111 15.57 1.51 -2.45
C HIS A 111 14.42 2.49 -2.20
N ARG A 112 13.46 2.52 -3.12
CA ARG A 112 12.25 3.35 -3.02
C ARG A 112 11.06 2.59 -3.55
N GLU A 113 10.02 2.51 -2.74
CA GLU A 113 8.73 1.96 -3.18
C GLU A 113 8.05 2.90 -4.17
N VAL A 114 7.60 2.33 -5.29
CA VAL A 114 6.76 2.99 -6.28
C VAL A 114 5.60 2.07 -6.63
N SER A 115 4.42 2.63 -6.91
CA SER A 115 3.26 1.84 -7.30
C SER A 115 2.65 2.36 -8.60
N VAL A 116 2.23 1.42 -9.45
CA VAL A 116 1.54 1.70 -10.71
C VAL A 116 0.16 1.06 -10.64
N LYS A 117 -0.88 1.86 -10.91
CA LYS A 117 -2.27 1.38 -11.02
C LYS A 117 -2.80 1.74 -12.39
N VAL A 118 -3.18 0.71 -13.14
CA VAL A 118 -3.78 0.85 -14.47
C VAL A 118 -5.30 0.69 -14.31
N LEU A 119 -6.05 1.64 -14.85
CA LEU A 119 -7.51 1.67 -14.84
C LEU A 119 -7.98 1.77 -16.29
N TRP A 120 -9.02 1.02 -16.65
CA TRP A 120 -9.67 1.09 -17.97
C TRP A 120 -11.18 1.14 -17.84
N ASN A 121 -11.86 1.50 -18.93
CA ASN A 121 -13.31 1.43 -19.02
C ASN A 121 -13.73 0.02 -19.46
N SER A 122 -14.31 -0.75 -18.54
CA SER A 122 -14.75 -2.12 -18.83
C SER A 122 -15.75 -2.23 -19.97
N GLN A 123 -16.60 -1.21 -20.20
CA GLN A 123 -17.59 -1.26 -21.29
C GLN A 123 -16.93 -1.10 -22.65
N GLU A 124 -15.98 -0.18 -22.76
CA GLU A 124 -15.21 0.04 -24.00
C GLU A 124 -14.35 -1.19 -24.32
N GLU A 125 -13.73 -1.82 -23.31
CA GLU A 125 -12.94 -3.04 -23.50
C GLU A 125 -13.77 -4.23 -23.99
N ILE A 126 -15.02 -4.37 -23.50
CA ILE A 126 -15.95 -5.38 -24.00
C ILE A 126 -16.33 -5.10 -25.45
N GLN A 127 -16.63 -3.85 -25.80
CA GLN A 127 -16.96 -3.48 -27.18
C GLN A 127 -15.78 -3.75 -28.12
N ALA A 128 -14.57 -3.34 -27.75
CA ALA A 128 -13.37 -3.59 -28.53
C ALA A 128 -13.05 -5.10 -28.65
N LEU A 129 -13.33 -5.90 -27.61
CA LEU A 129 -13.23 -7.37 -27.69
C LEU A 129 -14.23 -7.96 -28.69
N LEU A 130 -15.48 -7.47 -28.71
CA LEU A 130 -16.51 -7.93 -29.63
C LEU A 130 -16.23 -7.49 -31.08
N GLU A 131 -15.60 -6.34 -31.29
CA GLU A 131 -15.18 -5.90 -32.62
C GLU A 131 -13.99 -6.70 -33.17
N SER A 132 -13.05 -7.08 -32.29
CA SER A 132 -11.87 -7.86 -32.67
C SER A 132 -12.12 -9.37 -32.79
N ASN A 133 -13.25 -9.87 -32.28
CA ASN A 133 -13.63 -11.28 -32.36
C ASN A 133 -15.01 -11.45 -33.03
N PRO A 134 -15.04 -11.65 -34.37
CA PRO A 134 -16.27 -11.81 -35.13
C PRO A 134 -17.13 -12.99 -34.66
N GLU A 135 -16.54 -14.10 -34.22
CA GLU A 135 -17.28 -15.27 -33.74
C GLU A 135 -18.05 -14.97 -32.45
N LEU A 136 -17.42 -14.25 -31.50
CA LEU A 136 -18.07 -13.79 -30.27
C LEU A 136 -19.22 -12.84 -30.58
N ARG A 137 -19.02 -11.94 -31.55
CA ARG A 137 -20.05 -11.00 -31.99
C ARG A 137 -21.22 -11.72 -32.65
N GLU A 138 -20.97 -12.64 -33.57
CA GLU A 138 -22.01 -13.44 -34.23
C GLU A 138 -22.79 -14.28 -33.22
N LYS A 139 -22.11 -14.93 -32.26
CA LYS A 139 -22.79 -15.68 -31.19
C LYS A 139 -23.66 -14.77 -30.32
N ARG A 140 -23.18 -13.58 -29.95
CA ARG A 140 -23.96 -12.59 -29.18
C ARG A 140 -25.19 -12.12 -29.98
N ASP A 141 -25.00 -11.75 -31.24
CA ASP A 141 -26.06 -11.19 -32.09
C ASP A 141 -27.10 -12.28 -32.45
N ALA A 142 -26.69 -13.53 -32.60
CA ALA A 142 -27.58 -14.67 -32.82
C ALA A 142 -28.49 -14.99 -31.63
N MET A 143 -28.15 -14.49 -30.44
CA MET A 143 -28.90 -14.63 -29.19
C MET A 143 -29.89 -13.48 -28.96
N GLU A 144 -29.70 -12.35 -29.65
CA GLU A 144 -30.56 -11.18 -29.53
C GLU A 144 -31.94 -11.47 -30.14
N GLY A 145 -33.00 -11.41 -29.33
CA GLY A 145 -34.38 -11.65 -29.76
C GLY A 145 -34.87 -13.11 -29.71
N LYS A 146 -34.10 -14.07 -29.17
CA LYS A 146 -34.53 -15.47 -28.97
C LYS A 146 -34.71 -15.81 -27.49
N THR A 147 -35.53 -16.83 -27.20
CA THR A 147 -35.59 -17.43 -25.86
C THR A 147 -34.39 -18.35 -25.68
N LEU A 148 -33.41 -17.88 -24.92
CA LEU A 148 -32.14 -18.58 -24.71
C LEU A 148 -32.24 -19.59 -23.59
N LYS A 149 -31.53 -20.71 -23.72
CA LYS A 149 -31.29 -21.61 -22.59
C LYS A 149 -30.24 -20.99 -21.67
N MET A 150 -30.36 -21.24 -20.37
CA MET A 150 -29.42 -20.73 -19.36
C MET A 150 -27.96 -21.11 -19.68
N GLU A 151 -27.75 -22.30 -20.23
CA GLU A 151 -26.43 -22.82 -20.63
C GLU A 151 -25.77 -21.96 -21.73
N GLU A 152 -26.55 -21.51 -22.71
CA GLU A 152 -26.05 -20.68 -23.83
C GLU A 152 -25.62 -19.29 -23.34
N VAL A 153 -26.37 -18.71 -22.40
CA VAL A 153 -26.03 -17.42 -21.77
C VAL A 153 -24.73 -17.54 -20.97
N ILE A 154 -24.56 -18.63 -20.22
CA ILE A 154 -23.36 -18.88 -19.42
C ILE A 154 -22.14 -19.06 -20.33
N GLU A 155 -22.25 -19.83 -21.42
CA GLU A 155 -21.14 -20.07 -22.35
C GLU A 155 -20.61 -18.75 -22.94
N ILE A 156 -21.50 -17.85 -23.37
CA ILE A 156 -21.08 -16.54 -23.91
C ILE A 156 -20.41 -15.68 -22.83
N GLY A 157 -20.98 -15.64 -21.63
CA GLY A 157 -20.37 -14.93 -20.50
C GLY A 157 -18.93 -15.39 -20.24
N GLN A 158 -18.70 -16.70 -20.23
CA GLN A 158 -17.37 -17.29 -20.05
C GLN A 158 -16.41 -16.94 -21.19
N MET A 159 -16.87 -16.91 -22.44
CA MET A 159 -16.02 -16.53 -23.57
C MET A 159 -15.61 -15.05 -23.52
N ILE A 160 -16.53 -14.16 -23.12
CA ILE A 160 -16.23 -12.74 -22.93
C ILE A 160 -15.24 -12.55 -21.78
N GLU A 161 -15.47 -13.19 -20.64
CA GLU A 161 -14.58 -13.13 -19.47
C GLU A 161 -13.18 -13.62 -19.83
N LYS A 162 -13.06 -14.76 -20.52
CA LYS A 162 -11.77 -15.30 -20.97
C LYS A 162 -11.05 -14.34 -21.93
N GLY A 163 -11.77 -13.71 -22.85
CA GLY A 163 -11.20 -12.72 -23.78
C GLY A 163 -10.70 -11.47 -23.07
N LEU A 164 -11.44 -10.98 -22.07
CA LEU A 164 -11.02 -9.85 -21.25
C LEU A 164 -9.82 -10.19 -20.37
N GLU A 165 -9.78 -11.38 -19.76
CA GLU A 165 -8.65 -11.81 -18.94
C GLU A 165 -7.38 -11.94 -19.79
N ALA A 166 -7.47 -12.49 -21.00
CA ALA A 166 -6.33 -12.54 -21.93
C ALA A 166 -5.81 -11.14 -22.32
N ARG A 167 -6.70 -10.18 -22.55
CA ARG A 167 -6.32 -8.77 -22.79
C ARG A 167 -5.66 -8.14 -21.57
N LYS A 168 -6.22 -8.38 -20.38
CA LYS A 168 -5.66 -7.94 -19.10
C LYS A 168 -4.26 -8.50 -18.88
N GLU A 169 -4.06 -9.80 -19.08
CA GLU A 169 -2.76 -10.45 -18.98
C GLU A 169 -1.77 -9.87 -19.99
N ALA A 170 -2.17 -9.62 -21.24
CA ALA A 170 -1.30 -9.00 -22.23
C ALA A 170 -0.85 -7.59 -21.83
N ILE A 171 -1.74 -6.77 -21.25
CA ILE A 171 -1.39 -5.45 -20.72
C ILE A 171 -0.41 -5.62 -19.55
N ILE A 172 -0.74 -6.47 -18.57
CA ILE A 172 0.13 -6.72 -17.41
C ILE A 172 1.53 -7.17 -17.86
N GLN A 173 1.60 -8.08 -18.83
CA GLN A 173 2.87 -8.59 -19.36
C GLN A 173 3.69 -7.47 -19.99
N ALA A 174 3.08 -6.58 -20.77
CA ALA A 174 3.78 -5.44 -21.35
C ALA A 174 4.38 -4.50 -20.28
N PHE A 175 3.68 -4.28 -19.16
CA PHE A 175 4.24 -3.53 -18.03
C PHE A 175 5.37 -4.29 -17.34
N GLN A 176 5.22 -5.60 -17.12
CA GLN A 176 6.23 -6.42 -16.48
C GLN A 176 7.52 -6.51 -17.29
N ASP A 177 7.41 -6.70 -18.61
CA ASP A 177 8.55 -6.81 -19.52
C ASP A 177 9.42 -5.54 -19.50
N GLU A 178 8.79 -4.37 -19.42
CA GLU A 178 9.48 -3.07 -19.44
C GLU A 178 9.93 -2.59 -18.05
N LEU A 179 9.18 -2.92 -16.99
CA LEU A 179 9.42 -2.38 -15.65
C LEU A 179 10.17 -3.32 -14.71
N ASN A 180 10.00 -4.64 -14.82
CA ASN A 180 10.61 -5.57 -13.85
C ASN A 180 12.15 -5.53 -13.92
N GLY A 181 12.73 -5.24 -15.08
CA GLY A 181 14.18 -5.06 -15.22
C GLY A 181 14.74 -3.81 -14.51
N LEU A 182 13.88 -2.90 -14.07
CA LEU A 182 14.23 -1.66 -13.35
C LEU A 182 13.97 -1.77 -11.84
N ALA A 183 13.33 -2.85 -11.39
CA ALA A 183 12.97 -3.09 -9.99
C ALA A 183 13.85 -4.20 -9.39
N GLU A 184 14.12 -4.11 -8.09
CA GLU A 184 14.79 -5.19 -7.36
C GLU A 184 13.79 -6.28 -6.89
N GLU A 185 12.53 -5.89 -6.69
CA GLU A 185 11.38 -6.74 -6.34
C GLU A 185 10.08 -6.21 -6.95
#